data_AF-A0A1H4FSL2-F1
#
_entry.id   AF-A0A1H4FSL2-F1
#
_cell.length_a   1.000
_cell.length_b   1.000
_cell.length_c   1.000
_cell.angle_alpha   90.00
_cell.angle_beta   90.00
_cell.angle_gamma   90.00
#
_symmetry.space_group_name_H-M   'P 1'
#
loop_
_entity.id
_entity.type
_entity.pdbx_description
1 polymer ?
#
loop_
_entity_poly.entity_id
_entity_poly.type
_entity_poly.pdbx_seq_one_letter_code
_entity_poly.pdbx_strand_id
1 'polypeptide(L)' 'MQVGSIVRSVHIAVPQGARGIVMRILGDMAMVAWYAGEPGTSIQLNTEPFFLEDLIDTGEQVRPASAQMH' A
#
# COMPACT_ATOMS: atom_id res chain seq x y z
N MET A 1 0.47 2.49 -11.04
CA MET A 1 -0.22 2.32 -9.75
C MET A 1 -1.71 2.08 -9.93
N GLN A 2 -2.24 1.06 -9.24
CA GLN A 2 -3.65 0.66 -9.23
C GLN A 2 -4.08 0.26 -7.81
N VAL A 3 -5.37 0.15 -7.53
CA VAL A 3 -5.86 -0.43 -6.25
C VAL A 3 -5.31 -1.84 -6.08
N GLY A 4 -4.85 -2.18 -4.88
CA GLY A 4 -4.16 -3.43 -4.56
C GLY A 4 -2.65 -3.43 -4.86
N SER A 5 -2.09 -2.35 -5.42
CA SER A 5 -0.64 -2.27 -5.64
C SER A 5 0.08 -2.13 -4.30
N ILE A 6 1.21 -2.84 -4.16
CA ILE A 6 2.14 -2.67 -3.05
C ILE A 6 3.09 -1.53 -3.39
N VAL A 7 3.19 -0.59 -2.47
CA VAL A 7 3.98 0.63 -2.63
C VAL A 7 4.98 0.80 -1.49
N ARG A 8 6.02 1.59 -1.75
CA ARG A 8 6.88 2.19 -0.75
C ARG A 8 6.65 3.70 -0.77
N SER A 9 7.15 4.42 0.22
CA SER A 9 7.16 5.88 0.20
C SER A 9 8.55 6.43 0.46
N VAL A 10 8.83 7.60 -0.11
CA VAL A 10 9.99 8.43 0.23
C VAL A 10 9.67 9.47 1.32
N HIS A 11 8.40 9.57 1.71
CA HIS A 11 7.92 10.56 2.66
C HIS A 11 8.41 10.24 4.08
N ILE A 12 8.95 11.24 4.80
CA ILE A 12 9.60 11.05 6.12
C ILE A 12 8.66 10.54 7.21
N ALA A 13 7.35 10.76 7.06
CA ALA A 13 6.32 10.29 7.97
C ALA A 13 6.06 8.77 7.88
N VAL A 14 6.53 8.11 6.82
CA VAL A 14 6.41 6.66 6.65
C VAL A 14 7.67 5.98 7.22
N PRO A 15 7.53 5.06 8.20
CA PRO A 15 8.67 4.36 8.76
C PRO A 15 9.50 3.64 7.69
N GLN A 16 10.82 3.66 7.85
CA GLN A 16 11.71 2.97 6.92
C GLN A 16 11.41 1.47 6.91
N GLY A 17 11.26 0.91 5.71
CA GLY A 17 10.92 -0.51 5.53
C GLY A 17 9.42 -0.81 5.53
N ALA A 18 8.55 0.17 5.83
CA ALA A 18 7.12 0.00 5.69
C ALA A 18 6.71 -0.22 4.23
N ARG A 19 5.72 -1.08 4.00
CA ARG A 19 5.09 -1.31 2.69
C ARG A 19 3.61 -0.94 2.78
N GLY A 20 3.11 -0.28 1.75
CA GLY A 20 1.74 0.20 1.68
C GLY A 20 0.93 -0.61 0.69
N ILE A 21 -0.37 -0.79 0.94
CA ILE A 21 -1.33 -1.27 -0.06
C ILE A 21 -2.21 -0.10 -0.48
N VAL A 22 -2.29 0.17 -1.78
CA VAL A 22 -3.22 1.15 -2.33
C VAL A 22 -4.65 0.62 -2.18
N MET A 23 -5.44 1.25 -1.31
CA MET A 23 -6.83 0.87 -1.04
C MET A 23 -7.81 1.54 -1.99
N ARG A 24 -7.51 2.79 -2.38
CA ARG A 24 -8.33 3.59 -3.30
C ARG A 24 -7.48 4.67 -3.95
N ILE A 25 -7.78 5.02 -5.20
CA ILE A 25 -7.20 6.18 -5.89
C ILE A 25 -8.23 7.32 -5.90
N LEU A 26 -7.80 8.51 -5.55
CA LEU A 26 -8.58 9.74 -5.41
C LEU A 26 -7.90 10.84 -6.24
N GLY A 27 -7.96 10.73 -7.57
CA GLY A 27 -7.26 11.67 -8.46
C GLY A 27 -5.74 11.50 -8.36
N ASP A 28 -5.07 12.53 -7.85
CA ASP A 28 -3.62 12.61 -7.61
C ASP A 28 -3.18 12.01 -6.27
N MET A 29 -4.11 11.59 -5.43
CA MET A 29 -3.85 10.92 -4.15
C MET A 29 -4.26 9.45 -4.18
N ALA A 30 -3.66 8.66 -3.30
CA ALA A 30 -4.07 7.30 -3.00
C ALA A 30 -4.30 7.14 -1.48
N MET A 31 -5.41 6.54 -1.10
CA MET A 31 -5.59 6.02 0.25
C MET A 31 -4.71 4.77 0.38
N VAL A 32 -3.71 4.80 1.25
CA VAL A 32 -2.75 3.72 1.42
C VAL A 32 -2.84 3.18 2.84
N ALA A 33 -2.97 1.86 2.97
CA ALA A 33 -2.82 1.16 4.24
C ALA A 33 -1.36 0.74 4.41
N TRP A 34 -0.66 1.28 5.40
CA TRP A 34 0.75 0.98 5.66
C TRP A 34 0.92 -0.18 6.64
N TYR A 35 1.97 -0.95 6.44
CA TYR A 35 2.37 -2.07 7.28
C TYR A 35 3.82 -1.89 7.69
N ALA A 36 4.18 -2.35 8.89
CA ALA A 36 5.56 -2.25 9.41
C ALA A 36 6.61 -3.07 8.62
N GLY A 37 6.16 -3.82 7.62
CA GLY A 37 6.95 -4.71 6.78
C GLY A 37 6.08 -5.23 5.65
N GLU A 38 6.11 -6.53 5.40
CA GLU A 38 5.29 -7.14 4.34
C GLU A 38 3.80 -7.20 4.71
N PRO A 39 2.90 -6.75 3.83
CA PRO A 39 1.46 -6.87 4.06
C PRO A 39 1.04 -8.34 4.13
N GLY A 40 0.17 -8.67 5.08
CA GLY A 40 -0.29 -10.05 5.34
C GLY A 40 0.54 -10.83 6.36
N THR A 41 1.77 -10.41 6.66
CA THR A 41 2.60 -10.99 7.73
C THR A 41 2.90 -9.98 8.85
N SER A 42 2.90 -8.69 8.51
CA SER A 42 3.26 -7.60 9.42
C SER A 42 2.03 -6.86 9.95
N ILE A 43 2.20 -6.15 11.07
CA ILE A 43 1.15 -5.32 11.64
C ILE A 43 0.80 -4.16 10.69
N GLN A 44 -0.48 -3.86 10.58
CA GLN A 44 -0.96 -2.63 9.95
C GLN A 44 -0.68 -1.45 10.90
N LEU A 45 -0.13 -0.37 10.36
CA LEU A 45 0.22 0.85 11.08
C LEU A 45 -0.94 1.85 11.03
N ASN A 46 -1.17 2.42 9.86
CA ASN A 46 -2.10 3.52 9.61
C ASN A 46 -2.68 3.40 8.19
N THR A 47 -3.87 3.98 8.00
CA THR A 47 -4.48 4.12 6.69
C THR A 47 -4.79 5.58 6.45
N GLU A 48 -4.11 6.19 5.48
CA GLU A 48 -4.21 7.63 5.24
C GLU A 48 -3.93 7.97 3.77
N PRO A 49 -4.35 9.15 3.29
CA PRO A 49 -4.11 9.58 1.92
C PRO A 49 -2.66 10.06 1.72
N PHE A 50 -2.04 9.61 0.64
CA PHE A 50 -0.71 10.04 0.18
C PHE A 50 -0.78 10.54 -1.26
N PHE A 51 0.06 11.50 -1.63
CA PHE A 51 0.22 11.91 -3.02
C PHE A 51 0.86 10.80 -3.84
N LEU A 52 0.42 10.61 -5.08
CA LEU A 52 0.97 9.58 -5.95
C LEU A 52 2.46 9.80 -6.27
N GLU A 53 2.94 11.05 -6.27
CA GLU A 53 4.36 11.40 -6.47
C GLU A 53 5.27 10.93 -5.33
N ASP A 54 4.73 10.81 -4.12
CA ASP A 54 5.45 10.33 -2.92
C ASP A 54 5.51 8.81 -2.83
N LEU A 55 4.78 8.11 -3.71
CA LEU A 55 4.64 6.66 -3.69
C LEU A 55 5.48 6.01 -4.79
N ILE A 56 6.29 5.04 -4.38
CA ILE A 56 7.07 4.19 -5.28
C ILE A 56 6.30 2.90 -5.51
N ASP A 57 5.86 2.67 -6.74
CA ASP A 57 5.24 1.40 -7.15
C ASP A 57 6.29 0.29 -7.14
N THR A 58 6.03 -0.80 -6.41
CA THR A 58 6.96 -1.94 -6.35
C THR A 58 6.73 -2.94 -7.48
N GLY A 59 5.66 -2.78 -8.27
CA GLY A 59 5.23 -3.74 -9.29
C GLY A 59 4.59 -5.00 -8.71
N GLU A 60 4.60 -5.17 -7.38
CA GLU A 60 3.91 -6.23 -6.68
C GLU A 60 2.45 -5.81 -6.43
N GLN A 61 1.51 -6.73 -6.67
CA GLN A 61 0.11 -6.52 -6.33
C GLN A 61 -0.29 -7.54 -5.27
N VAL A 62 -1.14 -7.10 -4.35
CA VAL A 62 -1.83 -8.00 -3.45
C VAL A 62 -2.69 -8.92 -4.30
N ARG A 63 -2.21 -10.16 -4.47
CA ARG A 63 -3.04 -11.21 -5.05
C ARG A 63 -4.11 -11.52 -4.00
N PRO A 64 -5.41 -11.41 -4.34
CA PRO A 64 -6.42 -11.93 -3.44
C PRO A 64 -6.08 -13.39 -3.18
N ALA A 65 -5.78 -13.73 -1.92
CA ALA A 65 -5.65 -15.11 -1.50
C ALA A 65 -6.99 -15.76 -1.83
N SER A 66 -6.99 -16.58 -2.88
CA SER A 66 -8.07 -17.45 -3.34
C SER A 66 -9.44 -17.09 -2.78
N ALA A 67 -10.25 -16.35 -3.55
CA ALA A 67 -11.69 -16.55 -3.43
C ALA A 67 -11.93 -18.04 -3.67
N GLN A 68 -12.06 -18.80 -2.59
CA GLN A 68 -12.58 -20.16 -2.64
C GLN A 68 -14.01 -20.01 -3.14
N MET A 69 -14.18 -20.11 -4.46
CA MET A 69 -15.48 -20.32 -5.07
C MET A 69 -16.00 -21.63 -4.49
N HIS A 70 -16.99 -21.53 -3.60
CA HIS A 70 -17.80 -22.66 -3.17
C HIS A 70 -19.17 -22.54 -3.85
#